data_AF-A0A2D3RDY1-F1
#
_entry.id   AF-A0A2D3RDY1-F1
#
_cell.length_a   1.000
_cell.length_b   1.000
_cell.length_c   1.000
_cell.angle_alpha   90.00
_cell.angle_beta   90.00
_cell.angle_gamma   90.00
#
_symmetry.space_group_name_H-M   'P 1'
#
loop_
_entity.id
_entity.type
_entity.pdbx_description
1 polymer ?
#
loop_
_entity_poly.entity_id
_entity_poly.type
_entity_poly.pdbx_seq_one_letter_code
_entity_poly.pdbx_strand_id
1 'polypeptide(L)'
;MSCTRVLSVFTGSMLVISCSAYRPENPEYFSKVTDLSICKSANIKNFQYGKNDYSSDPAYAVKITADKPCLDRLTLEVSRAIDKKCGLSGCFGQDGNMDFIQVERISADRMIFVKLFT
;
A
#
# COMPACT_ATOMS: atom_id res chain seq x y z
N MET A 1 14.13 14.67 7.33
CA MET A 1 12.85 15.38 7.55
C MET A 1 12.61 16.26 6.35
N SER A 2 11.63 15.95 5.50
CA SER A 2 11.29 16.84 4.37
C SER A 2 9.87 17.34 4.58
N CYS A 3 9.75 18.45 5.31
CA CYS A 3 8.52 19.22 5.38
C CYS A 3 8.59 20.25 4.26
N THR A 4 7.81 20.09 3.20
CA THR A 4 7.67 21.14 2.18
C THR A 4 6.89 22.29 2.80
N ARG A 5 7.60 23.33 3.24
CA ARG A 5 6.98 24.56 3.77
C ARG A 5 6.38 25.33 2.60
N VAL A 6 5.07 25.26 2.42
CA VAL A 6 4.35 26.19 1.55
C VAL A 6 4.05 27.44 2.39
N LEU A 7 4.81 28.51 2.15
CA LEU A 7 4.63 29.79 2.83
C LEU A 7 3.48 30.55 2.15
N SER A 8 2.24 30.34 2.59
CA SER A 8 1.13 31.21 2.20
C SER A 8 1.03 32.35 3.21
N VAL A 9 1.53 33.53 2.84
CA VAL A 9 1.39 34.76 3.62
C VAL A 9 0.18 35.50 3.10
N PHE A 10 -1.01 35.23 3.64
CA PHE A 10 -2.10 36.22 3.66
C PHE A 10 -3.02 35.91 4.85
N THR A 11 -3.01 36.83 5.82
CA THR A 11 -4.07 37.09 6.80
C THR A 11 -4.55 35.94 7.70
N GLY A 12 -3.95 35.86 8.90
CA GLY A 12 -4.68 35.60 10.16
C GLY A 12 -5.51 34.32 10.27
N SER A 13 -4.96 33.14 9.97
CA SER A 13 -5.65 31.87 10.27
C SER A 13 -4.65 30.78 10.63
N MET A 14 -5.05 29.92 11.58
CA MET A 14 -4.27 28.82 12.16
C MET A 14 -3.34 28.12 11.15
N LEU A 15 -2.08 27.93 11.55
CA LEU A 15 -1.15 27.02 10.90
C LEU A 15 -1.71 25.59 10.99
N VAL A 16 -2.46 25.16 9.98
CA VAL A 16 -2.80 23.75 9.83
C VAL A 16 -1.53 23.07 9.31
N ILE A 17 -0.71 22.58 10.23
CA ILE A 17 0.40 21.71 9.89
C ILE A 17 -0.22 20.40 9.43
N SER A 18 -0.46 20.27 8.13
CA SER A 18 -0.77 18.99 7.50
C SER A 18 0.52 18.16 7.51
N CYS A 19 0.87 17.60 8.67
CA CYS A 19 1.82 16.50 8.75
C CYS A 19 1.17 15.33 8.02
N SER A 20 1.55 15.08 6.77
CA SER A 20 1.37 13.74 6.21
C SER A 20 2.10 12.80 7.17
N ALA A 21 1.34 11.97 7.89
CA ALA A 21 1.90 11.07 8.87
C ALA A 21 2.92 10.17 8.16
N TYR A 22 4.18 10.27 8.59
CA TYR A 22 5.26 9.47 8.02
C TYR A 22 4.92 7.98 8.16
N ARG A 23 4.72 7.30 7.03
CA ARG A 23 4.51 5.85 6.99
C ARG A 23 5.88 5.16 6.88
N PRO A 24 6.27 4.30 7.83
CA PRO A 24 7.49 3.53 7.71
C PRO A 24 7.26 2.38 6.74
N GLU A 25 7.27 2.66 5.43
CA GLU A 25 7.04 1.63 4.40
C GLU A 25 8.19 0.62 4.38
N ASN A 26 7.98 -0.48 5.10
CA ASN A 26 8.90 -1.61 5.23
C ASN A 26 8.09 -2.91 5.37
N PRO A 27 8.71 -4.09 5.19
CA PRO A 27 8.01 -5.38 5.26
C PRO A 27 7.24 -5.63 6.56
N GLU A 28 7.75 -5.16 7.69
CA GLU A 28 7.13 -5.35 9.01
C GLU A 28 5.85 -4.51 9.14
N TYR A 29 5.90 -3.25 8.72
CA TYR A 29 4.75 -2.36 8.69
C TYR A 29 3.69 -2.85 7.70
N PHE A 30 4.10 -3.30 6.50
CA PHE A 30 3.20 -3.91 5.52
C PHE A 30 2.45 -5.09 6.11
N SER A 31 3.17 -6.02 6.76
CA SER A 31 2.57 -7.22 7.35
C SER A 31 1.61 -6.86 8.48
N LYS A 32 1.96 -5.86 9.29
CA LYS A 32 1.11 -5.35 10.37
C LYS A 32 -0.19 -4.71 9.87
N VAL A 33 -0.14 -3.99 8.73
CA VAL A 33 -1.30 -3.25 8.19
C VAL A 33 -2.22 -4.14 7.38
N THR A 34 -1.68 -5.17 6.73
CA THR A 34 -2.43 -5.98 5.77
C THR A 34 -2.81 -7.37 6.27
N ASP A 35 -2.17 -7.82 7.35
CA ASP A 35 -2.15 -9.22 7.82
C ASP A 35 -1.58 -10.21 6.80
N LEU A 36 -0.81 -9.72 5.82
CA LEU A 36 -0.17 -10.54 4.78
C LEU A 36 1.35 -10.60 4.96
N SER A 37 1.92 -11.78 4.74
CA SER A 37 3.37 -11.96 4.79
C SER A 37 4.05 -11.53 3.49
N ILE A 38 5.16 -10.81 3.61
CA ILE A 38 6.03 -10.42 2.49
C ILE A 38 7.50 -10.73 2.82
N CYS A 39 8.33 -10.91 1.79
CA CYS A 39 9.75 -11.18 2.00
C CYS A 39 10.46 -9.97 2.60
N LYS A 40 11.41 -10.22 3.50
CA LYS A 40 12.21 -9.18 4.17
C LYS A 40 13.04 -8.32 3.20
N SER A 41 13.34 -8.82 2.01
CA SER A 41 14.08 -8.12 0.96
C SER A 41 13.19 -7.19 0.11
N ALA A 42 11.87 -7.22 0.29
CA ALA A 42 10.97 -6.40 -0.50
C ALA A 42 11.16 -4.91 -0.21
N ASN A 43 11.33 -4.11 -1.26
CA ASN A 43 11.32 -2.67 -1.17
C ASN A 43 9.88 -2.16 -1.34
N ILE A 44 9.34 -1.53 -0.30
CA ILE A 44 7.97 -1.05 -0.25
C ILE A 44 8.01 0.47 -0.27
N LYS A 45 7.23 1.06 -1.17
CA LYS A 45 7.08 2.51 -1.27
C LYS A 45 5.61 2.84 -1.32
N ASN A 46 5.21 3.87 -0.58
CA ASN A 46 3.86 4.41 -0.69
C ASN A 46 3.53 4.72 -2.16
N PHE A 47 2.32 4.36 -2.56
CA PHE A 47 1.80 4.63 -3.89
C PHE A 47 0.47 5.32 -3.76
N GLN A 48 0.43 6.57 -4.21
CA GLN A 48 -0.79 7.36 -4.21
C GLN A 48 -1.83 6.73 -5.13
N TYR A 49 -2.88 6.13 -4.54
CA TYR A 49 -4.02 5.58 -5.26
C TYR A 49 -5.15 6.61 -5.25
N GLY A 50 -5.22 7.44 -6.30
CA GLY A 50 -6.19 8.54 -6.39
C GLY A 50 -5.64 9.89 -5.93
N LYS A 51 -6.51 10.85 -5.62
CA LYS A 51 -6.11 12.23 -5.26
C LYS A 51 -5.81 12.44 -3.77
N ASN A 52 -6.26 11.53 -2.90
CA ASN A 52 -6.10 11.59 -1.45
C ASN A 52 -5.45 10.27 -1.02
N ASP A 53 -4.24 10.31 -0.48
CA ASP A 53 -3.62 9.18 0.23
C ASP A 53 -3.02 9.76 1.52
N TYR A 54 -3.91 10.14 2.43
CA TYR A 54 -3.61 10.49 3.81
C TYR A 54 -3.65 9.22 4.66
N SER A 55 -2.94 9.14 5.79
CA SER A 55 -3.00 7.97 6.68
C SER A 55 -4.39 7.71 7.29
N SER A 56 -5.37 8.57 7.00
CA SER A 56 -6.78 8.46 7.37
C SER A 56 -7.67 7.95 6.24
N ASP A 57 -7.14 7.75 5.03
CA ASP A 57 -7.93 7.16 3.95
C ASP A 57 -8.19 5.69 4.27
N PRO A 58 -9.37 5.15 3.91
CA PRO A 58 -9.70 3.74 4.08
C PRO A 58 -8.87 2.85 3.13
N ALA A 59 -7.72 3.31 2.64
CA ALA A 59 -6.91 2.65 1.64
C ALA A 59 -5.44 2.59 2.07
N TYR A 60 -4.83 1.42 1.91
CA TYR A 60 -3.39 1.24 1.93
C TYR A 60 -2.92 0.85 0.53
N ALA A 61 -2.17 1.73 -0.12
CA ALA A 61 -1.65 1.49 -1.46
C ALA A 61 -0.11 1.64 -1.50
N VAL A 62 0.55 0.65 -2.07
CA VAL A 62 2.02 0.61 -2.16
C VAL A 62 2.50 0.04 -3.49
N LYS A 63 3.66 0.51 -3.91
CA LYS A 63 4.51 -0.14 -4.92
C LYS A 63 5.50 -1.04 -4.22
N ILE A 64 5.57 -2.28 -4.65
CA ILE A 64 6.45 -3.31 -4.13
C ILE A 64 7.45 -3.66 -5.23
N THR A 65 8.74 -3.60 -4.91
CA THR A 65 9.82 -4.12 -5.75
C THR A 65 10.50 -5.27 -5.03
N ALA A 66 10.53 -6.45 -5.64
CA ALA A 66 11.17 -7.64 -5.10
C ALA A 66 11.50 -8.63 -6.23
N ASP A 67 12.22 -9.70 -5.92
CA ASP A 67 12.43 -10.76 -6.90
C ASP A 67 11.11 -11.47 -7.26
N LYS A 68 11.10 -12.11 -8.44
CA LYS A 68 9.92 -12.81 -8.95
C LYS A 68 9.37 -13.85 -7.95
N PRO A 69 10.19 -14.72 -7.32
CA PRO A 69 9.70 -15.68 -6.33
C PRO A 69 9.01 -15.03 -5.14
N CYS A 70 9.50 -13.88 -4.68
CA CYS A 70 8.86 -13.15 -3.59
C CYS A 70 7.48 -12.62 -3.99
N LEU A 71 7.39 -11.98 -5.15
CA LEU A 71 6.12 -11.44 -5.64
C LEU A 71 5.13 -12.56 -5.98
N ASP A 72 5.60 -13.73 -6.43
CA ASP A 72 4.76 -14.91 -6.67
C ASP A 72 4.19 -15.43 -5.34
N ARG A 73 5.01 -15.49 -4.29
CA ARG A 73 4.55 -15.86 -2.94
C ARG A 73 3.52 -14.89 -2.40
N LEU A 74 3.73 -13.57 -2.54
CA LEU A 74 2.75 -12.57 -2.12
C LEU A 74 1.43 -12.72 -2.88
N THR A 75 1.48 -12.99 -4.19
CA THR A 75 0.27 -13.26 -4.99
C THR A 75 -0.49 -14.48 -4.49
N LEU A 76 0.23 -15.52 -4.04
CA LEU A 76 -0.37 -16.72 -3.45
C LEU A 76 -1.00 -16.44 -2.08
N GLU A 77 -0.33 -15.65 -1.23
CA GLU A 77 -0.89 -15.20 0.06
C GLU A 77 -2.18 -14.41 -0.15
N VAL A 78 -2.18 -13.47 -1.10
CA VAL A 78 -3.41 -12.73 -1.47
C VAL A 78 -4.48 -13.70 -1.97
N SER A 79 -4.14 -14.64 -2.87
CA SER A 79 -5.10 -15.64 -3.38
C SER A 79 -5.81 -16.40 -2.27
N ARG A 80 -5.07 -16.75 -1.21
CA ARG A 80 -5.61 -17.44 -0.03
C ARG A 80 -6.49 -16.52 0.80
N ALA A 81 -6.04 -15.29 1.02
CA ALA A 81 -6.77 -14.31 1.82
C ALA A 81 -8.15 -13.98 1.22
N ILE A 82 -8.25 -13.90 -0.11
CA ILE A 82 -9.50 -13.59 -0.83
C ILE A 82 -10.27 -14.82 -1.32
N ASP A 83 -9.85 -16.03 -0.91
CA ASP A 83 -10.40 -17.33 -1.34
C ASP A 83 -10.63 -17.44 -2.87
N LYS A 84 -9.67 -16.96 -3.66
CA LYS A 84 -9.79 -16.90 -5.12
C LYS A 84 -8.44 -17.09 -5.78
N LYS A 85 -8.42 -17.90 -6.84
CA LYS A 85 -7.21 -18.11 -7.64
C LYS A 85 -6.83 -16.82 -8.40
N CYS A 86 -5.68 -16.23 -8.04
CA CYS A 86 -5.13 -15.08 -8.76
C CYS A 86 -4.48 -15.49 -10.09
N GLY A 87 -4.54 -14.58 -11.07
CA GLY A 87 -3.84 -14.72 -12.35
C GLY A 87 -2.40 -14.21 -12.28
N LEU A 88 -1.64 -14.40 -13.37
CA LEU A 88 -0.26 -13.92 -13.47
C LEU A 88 -0.13 -12.39 -13.47
N SER A 89 -1.18 -11.68 -13.91
CA SER A 89 -1.24 -10.22 -13.94
C SER A 89 -1.73 -9.59 -12.64
N GLY A 90 -2.24 -10.39 -11.70
CA GLY A 90 -2.82 -9.90 -10.45
C GLY A 90 -4.19 -10.48 -10.14
N CYS A 91 -4.84 -9.89 -9.15
CA CYS A 91 -6.19 -10.25 -8.72
C CYS A 91 -6.85 -9.15 -7.89
N PHE A 92 -8.17 -9.27 -7.78
CA PHE A 92 -9.02 -8.43 -6.96
C PHE A 92 -10.09 -9.32 -6.31
N GLY A 93 -10.34 -9.08 -5.03
CA GLY A 93 -11.35 -9.77 -4.25
C GLY A 93 -11.48 -9.20 -2.86
N GLN A 94 -12.37 -9.79 -2.08
CA GLN A 94 -12.66 -9.42 -0.71
C GLN A 94 -12.09 -10.48 0.21
N ASP A 95 -11.43 -10.08 1.29
CA ASP A 95 -10.89 -11.00 2.30
C ASP A 95 -11.95 -11.38 3.35
N GLY A 96 -11.56 -12.21 4.31
CA GLY A 96 -12.44 -12.65 5.40
C GLY A 96 -12.93 -11.52 6.33
N ASN A 97 -12.29 -10.35 6.32
CA ASN A 97 -12.68 -9.17 7.10
C ASN A 97 -13.58 -8.23 6.32
N MET A 98 -14.01 -8.62 5.12
CA MET A 98 -14.74 -7.77 4.17
C MET A 98 -13.89 -6.66 3.52
N ASP A 99 -12.57 -6.62 3.76
CA ASP A 99 -11.68 -5.66 3.13
C ASP A 99 -11.43 -6.04 1.68
N PHE A 100 -11.33 -5.05 0.79
CA PHE A 100 -10.99 -5.31 -0.61
C PHE A 100 -9.47 -5.34 -0.79
N ILE A 101 -8.95 -6.37 -1.44
CA ILE A 101 -7.54 -6.49 -1.78
C ILE A 101 -7.40 -6.54 -3.30
N GLN A 102 -6.49 -5.71 -3.82
CA GLN A 102 -6.05 -5.72 -5.20
C GLN A 102 -4.53 -5.89 -5.26
N VAL A 103 -4.07 -6.78 -6.13
CA VAL A 103 -2.69 -6.82 -6.60
C VAL A 103 -2.66 -6.72 -8.11
N GLU A 104 -1.72 -5.95 -8.62
CA GLU A 104 -1.47 -5.80 -10.05
C GLU A 104 0.02 -5.92 -10.32
N ARG A 105 0.41 -6.86 -11.18
CA ARG A 105 1.81 -7.05 -11.56
C ARG A 105 2.16 -6.14 -12.74
N ILE A 106 3.10 -5.23 -12.50
CA ILE A 106 3.57 -4.25 -13.49
C ILE A 106 4.72 -4.83 -14.32
N SER A 107 5.62 -5.59 -13.69
CA SER A 107 6.74 -6.28 -14.33
C SER A 107 7.15 -7.50 -13.51
N ALA A 108 8.16 -8.24 -13.96
CA ALA A 108 8.64 -9.44 -13.24
C ALA A 108 9.11 -9.15 -11.80
N ASP A 109 9.54 -7.92 -11.54
CA ASP A 109 10.14 -7.44 -10.30
C ASP A 109 9.30 -6.37 -9.57
N ARG A 110 8.13 -5.97 -10.12
CA ARG A 110 7.31 -4.89 -9.56
C ARG A 110 5.83 -5.21 -9.53
N MET A 111 5.18 -4.80 -8.44
CA MET A 111 3.75 -4.99 -8.17
C MET A 111 3.17 -3.74 -7.51
N ILE A 112 1.90 -3.44 -7.83
CA ILE A 112 1.06 -2.53 -7.04
C ILE A 112 0.19 -3.39 -6.14
N PHE A 113 0.15 -3.03 -4.85
CA PHE A 113 -0.74 -3.63 -3.87
C PHE A 113 -1.66 -2.53 -3.34
N VAL A 114 -2.95 -2.84 -3.21
CA VAL A 114 -3.96 -1.98 -2.62
C VAL A 114 -4.83 -2.81 -1.69
N LYS A 115 -5.07 -2.31 -0.47
CA LYS A 115 -6.09 -2.81 0.45
C LYS A 115 -7.03 -1.69 0.82
N LEU A 116 -8.35 -1.89 0.69
CA LEU A 116 -9.38 -0.97 1.13
C LEU A 116 -10.03 -1.54 2.39
N PHE A 117 -9.94 -0.81 3.49
CA PHE A 117 -10.52 -1.18 4.77
C PHE A 117 -12.00 -0.80 4.82
N THR A 118 -12.85 -1.73 5.24
CA THR A 118 -14.31 -1.53 5.33
C THR A 118 -14.83 -1.47 6.75
#